data_AF-A0A7G3ZZD4-F1
#
_entry.id   AF-A0A7G3ZZD4-F1
#
_cell.length_a   1.000
_cell.length_b   1.000
_cell.length_c   1.000
_cell.angle_alpha   90.00
_cell.angle_beta   90.00
_cell.angle_gamma   90.00
#
_symmetry.space_group_name_H-M   'P 1'
#
loop_
_entity.id
_entity.type
_entity.pdbx_description
1 polymer ?
#
loop_
_entity_poly.entity_id
_entity_poly.type
_entity_poly.pdbx_seq_one_letter_code
_entity_poly.pdbx_strand_id
1 'polypeptide(L)'
;MLKTKQLLGKLLSDQIKQKSLKSPIKDVEFAVYSQFGEDGIIQFITHHLADAIKNKIFIEIGVEDYTEANTRFLLENNNWEGIIIDCCEKSINSIKASNFFWRNNLFAKKHYITKDNIHSVISELDVPDEIGLFSLDIDGNDYWVLKSLMECNPKFEPAIIILEYNSFFGKELSVSIPYKENFTWNTTYPPTYFGASLRAYYDLLKNHGYVLIGSTMAGNNAFFVHNNVNQGKLEALSVEQAYRRALFNLMPCYTKDKFVEQLKSLRYLQVINLKDNQPLRLTGTELTSNTVLEEFNCIKDFLVYEDIQFLKNAYRYLLCREPDENEFQNFLPQLNQGVPREEILHAIRFSEEGNKINVILLDLKEQMFV
;
A
#
# COMPACT_ATOMS: atom_id res chain seq x y z
N MET A 1 25.89 17.60 7.49
CA MET A 1 24.46 17.47 7.12
C MET A 1 23.75 16.41 7.98
N LEU A 2 24.24 15.16 8.07
CA LEU A 2 23.58 14.08 8.84
C LEU A 2 23.41 14.40 10.34
N LYS A 3 24.48 14.85 11.02
CA LYS A 3 24.40 15.26 12.45
C LYS A 3 23.42 16.41 12.68
N THR A 4 23.29 17.32 11.73
CA THR A 4 22.32 18.43 11.82
C THR A 4 20.89 17.92 11.75
N LYS A 5 20.58 17.00 10.81
CA LYS A 5 19.27 16.34 10.73
C LYS A 5 18.92 15.62 12.03
N GLN A 6 19.85 14.85 12.60
CA GLN A 6 19.65 14.17 13.88
C GLN A 6 19.36 15.13 15.05
N LEU A 7 20.13 16.21 15.17
CA LEU A 7 19.93 17.21 16.23
C LEU A 7 18.58 17.93 16.09
N LEU A 8 18.17 18.25 14.86
CA LEU A 8 16.84 18.83 14.60
C LEU A 8 15.73 17.83 14.92
N GLY A 9 15.88 16.58 14.50
CA GLY A 9 14.96 15.50 14.84
C GLY A 9 14.80 15.32 16.35
N LYS A 10 15.92 15.37 17.10
CA LYS A 10 15.89 15.32 18.56
C LYS A 10 15.12 16.50 19.16
N LEU A 11 15.34 17.72 18.66
CA LEU A 11 14.61 18.91 19.10
C LEU A 11 13.10 18.78 18.83
N LEU A 12 12.71 18.31 17.63
CA LEU A 12 11.30 18.10 17.27
C LEU A 12 10.67 16.98 18.13
N SER A 13 11.39 15.89 18.35
CA SER A 13 11.00 14.81 19.26
C SER A 13 10.75 15.32 20.69
N ASP A 14 11.63 16.18 21.21
CA ASP A 14 11.45 16.81 22.53
C ASP A 14 10.25 17.77 22.58
N GLN A 15 9.94 18.48 21.49
CA GLN A 15 8.72 19.29 21.39
C GLN A 15 7.45 18.43 21.36
N ILE A 16 7.49 17.27 20.70
CA ILE A 16 6.37 16.34 20.59
C ILE A 16 6.01 15.71 21.93
N LYS A 17 6.98 15.49 22.82
CA LYS A 17 6.71 15.05 24.21
C LYS A 17 5.78 15.99 24.98
N GLN A 18 5.74 17.27 24.61
CA GLN A 18 4.93 18.29 25.28
C GLN A 18 3.56 18.45 24.64
N LYS A 19 3.31 17.79 23.51
CA LYS A 19 2.01 17.81 22.83
C LYS A 19 0.98 17.04 23.65
N SER A 20 -0.28 17.39 23.47
CA SER A 20 -1.37 16.68 24.15
C SER A 20 -1.54 15.29 23.52
N LEU A 21 -1.95 14.30 24.31
CA LEU A 21 -2.42 12.99 23.81
C LEU A 21 -3.57 13.11 22.78
N LYS A 22 -4.31 14.23 22.80
CA LYS A 22 -5.38 14.54 21.85
C LYS A 22 -4.91 15.33 20.62
N SER A 23 -3.61 15.57 20.49
CA SER A 23 -3.08 16.27 19.32
C SER A 23 -3.33 15.44 18.06
N PRO A 24 -3.89 16.04 16.99
CA PRO A 24 -4.04 15.36 15.71
C PRO A 24 -2.69 14.84 15.20
N ILE A 25 -2.68 13.64 14.60
CA ILE A 25 -1.45 13.03 14.04
C ILE A 25 -0.69 13.99 13.11
N LYS A 26 -1.42 14.74 12.27
CA LYS A 26 -0.81 15.70 11.32
C LYS A 26 0.05 16.78 11.99
N ASP A 27 -0.21 17.09 13.26
CA ASP A 27 0.48 18.14 14.01
C ASP A 27 1.75 17.62 14.71
N VAL A 28 2.03 16.31 14.61
CA VAL A 28 3.22 15.65 15.18
C VAL A 28 4.11 15.01 14.12
N GLU A 29 3.77 15.12 12.83
CA GLU A 29 4.59 14.58 11.75
C GLU A 29 5.89 15.35 11.57
N PHE A 30 7.00 14.61 11.46
CA PHE A 30 8.27 15.07 10.93
C PHE A 30 9.05 13.89 10.36
N ALA A 31 10.04 14.17 9.51
CA ALA A 31 10.90 13.18 8.87
C ALA A 31 12.37 13.48 9.16
N VAL A 32 13.11 12.48 9.66
CA VAL A 32 14.57 12.48 9.75
C VAL A 32 15.13 11.43 8.80
N TYR A 33 14.58 10.22 8.86
CA TYR A 33 14.91 9.06 8.05
C TYR A 33 13.68 8.39 7.42
N SER A 34 12.48 8.54 7.98
CA SER A 34 11.28 8.01 7.34
C SER A 34 10.98 8.72 6.01
N GLN A 35 10.23 8.04 5.13
CA GLN A 35 9.85 8.57 3.82
C GLN A 35 9.01 9.85 3.93
N PHE A 36 8.08 9.87 4.89
CA PHE A 36 7.24 11.02 5.21
C PHE A 36 7.29 11.30 6.72
N GLY A 37 6.15 11.60 7.34
CA GLY A 37 6.05 12.05 8.73
C GLY A 37 6.14 10.95 9.80
N GLU A 38 6.48 9.71 9.44
CA GLU A 38 6.40 8.55 10.35
C GLU A 38 7.28 8.73 11.59
N ASP A 39 8.51 9.25 11.46
CA ASP A 39 9.40 9.48 12.61
C ASP A 39 8.71 10.28 13.72
N GLY A 40 7.99 11.33 13.37
CA GLY A 40 7.27 12.16 14.34
C GLY A 40 6.09 11.45 15.00
N ILE A 41 5.32 10.68 14.23
CA ILE A 41 4.19 9.89 14.76
C ILE A 41 4.70 8.80 15.71
N ILE A 42 5.76 8.10 15.32
CA ILE A 42 6.40 7.06 16.12
C ILE A 42 6.92 7.65 17.43
N GLN A 43 7.58 8.81 17.39
CA GLN A 43 8.05 9.49 18.60
C GLN A 43 6.88 9.94 19.47
N PHE A 44 5.78 10.43 18.89
CA PHE A 44 4.59 10.77 19.65
C PHE A 44 4.02 9.55 20.39
N ILE A 45 3.80 8.42 19.70
CA ILE A 45 3.25 7.20 20.30
C ILE A 45 4.19 6.64 21.38
N THR A 46 5.47 6.46 21.05
CA THR A 46 6.45 5.83 21.94
C THR A 46 6.74 6.64 23.20
N HIS A 47 6.70 7.98 23.16
CA HIS A 47 6.84 8.79 24.38
C HIS A 47 5.61 8.70 25.27
N HIS A 48 4.42 8.80 24.69
CA HIS A 48 3.17 8.83 25.45
C HIS A 48 2.79 7.47 26.03
N LEU A 49 3.28 6.40 25.43
CA LEU A 49 3.05 5.02 25.87
C LEU A 49 4.33 4.37 26.46
N ALA A 50 5.38 5.15 26.73
CA ALA A 50 6.69 4.64 27.14
C ALA A 50 6.63 3.68 28.33
N ASP A 51 5.82 3.99 29.34
CA ASP A 51 5.69 3.17 30.55
C ASP A 51 4.96 1.83 30.33
N ALA A 52 4.21 1.71 29.23
CA ALA A 52 3.46 0.50 28.88
C ALA A 52 4.21 -0.38 27.86
N ILE A 53 5.18 0.19 27.13
CA ILE A 53 6.02 -0.57 26.19
C ILE A 53 7.11 -1.31 26.99
N LYS A 54 6.95 -2.63 27.12
CA LYS A 54 7.84 -3.48 27.91
C LYS A 54 9.24 -3.62 27.31
N ASN A 55 9.31 -3.87 26.00
CA ASN A 55 10.55 -4.14 25.31
C ASN A 55 10.80 -3.08 24.23
N LYS A 56 11.93 -2.36 24.32
CA LYS A 56 12.36 -1.36 23.32
C LYS A 56 13.06 -2.04 22.15
N ILE A 57 12.35 -2.99 21.55
CA ILE A 57 12.79 -3.80 20.40
C ILE A 57 11.84 -3.50 19.26
N PHE A 58 12.38 -3.26 18.07
CA PHE A 58 11.59 -3.21 16.85
C PHE A 58 11.99 -4.29 15.85
N ILE A 59 11.02 -4.71 15.05
CA ILE A 59 11.24 -5.51 13.84
C ILE A 59 10.69 -4.71 12.65
N GLU A 60 11.49 -4.50 11.61
CA GLU A 60 11.05 -3.92 10.33
C GLU A 60 11.40 -4.86 9.19
N ILE A 61 10.41 -5.18 8.35
CA ILE A 61 10.54 -6.10 7.22
C ILE A 61 10.30 -5.32 5.93
N GLY A 62 11.25 -5.46 4.99
CA GLY A 62 11.35 -4.71 3.74
C GLY A 62 11.92 -3.32 4.02
N VAL A 63 13.24 -3.28 4.17
CA VAL A 63 13.98 -2.07 4.59
C VAL A 63 14.87 -1.51 3.49
N GLU A 64 14.97 -2.21 2.37
CA GLU A 64 15.98 -1.97 1.34
C GLU A 64 17.37 -1.79 1.97
N ASP A 65 18.01 -0.64 1.74
CA ASP A 65 19.33 -0.29 2.28
C ASP A 65 19.27 0.45 3.62
N TYR A 66 18.07 0.57 4.21
CA TYR A 66 17.77 1.23 5.48
C TYR A 66 18.22 2.70 5.54
N THR A 67 18.42 3.34 4.38
CA THR A 67 18.70 4.79 4.33
C THR A 67 17.45 5.62 4.59
N GLU A 68 16.33 5.15 4.06
CA GLU A 68 14.96 5.58 4.33
C GLU A 68 14.23 4.44 5.05
N ALA A 69 13.73 4.65 6.27
CA ALA A 69 13.07 3.59 7.06
C ALA A 69 12.27 4.16 8.23
N ASN A 70 11.21 3.46 8.65
CA ASN A 70 10.35 3.90 9.74
C ASN A 70 11.05 3.83 11.11
N THR A 71 11.96 2.87 11.30
CA THR A 71 12.54 2.61 12.63
C THR A 71 13.91 3.23 12.84
N ARG A 72 14.52 3.81 11.81
CA ARG A 72 15.91 4.27 11.91
C ARG A 72 16.09 5.44 12.88
N PHE A 73 15.12 6.35 12.97
CA PHE A 73 15.19 7.42 13.95
C PHE A 73 15.08 6.88 15.39
N LEU A 74 14.23 5.87 15.64
CA LEU A 74 14.17 5.20 16.95
C LEU A 74 15.50 4.54 17.32
N LEU A 75 16.13 3.86 16.35
CA LEU A 75 17.44 3.25 16.53
C LEU A 75 18.47 4.29 16.97
N GLU A 76 18.68 5.33 16.15
CA GLU A 76 19.79 6.27 16.36
C GLU A 76 19.52 7.33 17.45
N ASN A 77 18.25 7.69 17.73
CA ASN A 77 17.92 8.71 18.74
C ASN A 77 17.53 8.12 20.10
N ASN A 78 16.85 6.97 20.12
CA ASN A 78 16.30 6.37 21.33
C ASN A 78 17.05 5.11 21.77
N ASN A 79 18.03 4.63 20.99
CA ASN A 79 18.82 3.42 21.24
C ASN A 79 17.95 2.18 21.43
N TRP A 80 16.85 2.07 20.66
CA TRP A 80 16.09 0.83 20.61
C TRP A 80 16.92 -0.26 19.94
N GLU A 81 16.71 -1.50 20.35
CA GLU A 81 17.27 -2.65 19.65
C GLU A 81 16.47 -2.89 18.36
N GLY A 82 17.19 -3.06 17.26
CA GLY A 82 16.60 -3.19 15.95
C GLY A 82 16.88 -4.54 15.31
N ILE A 83 15.84 -5.14 14.75
CA ILE A 83 15.96 -6.27 13.83
C ILE A 83 15.35 -5.86 12.50
N ILE A 84 16.14 -5.92 11.44
CA ILE A 84 15.70 -5.56 10.10
C ILE A 84 15.88 -6.72 9.14
N ILE A 85 14.90 -6.91 8.27
CA ILE A 85 14.86 -8.03 7.32
C ILE A 85 14.59 -7.49 5.93
N ASP A 86 15.40 -7.91 4.96
CA ASP A 86 15.19 -7.59 3.54
C ASP A 86 15.51 -8.79 2.65
N CYS A 87 14.91 -8.85 1.47
CA CYS A 87 15.16 -9.92 0.51
C CYS A 87 16.44 -9.70 -0.32
N CYS A 88 16.88 -8.45 -0.46
CA CYS A 88 18.00 -8.05 -1.31
C CYS A 88 19.34 -8.16 -0.56
N GLU A 89 20.19 -9.08 -1.01
CA GLU A 89 21.53 -9.28 -0.44
C GLU A 89 22.42 -8.04 -0.57
N LYS A 90 22.31 -7.30 -1.69
CA LYS A 90 23.07 -6.05 -1.88
C LYS A 90 22.70 -5.02 -0.83
N SER A 91 21.42 -4.88 -0.52
CA SER A 91 20.94 -3.92 0.45
C SER A 91 21.37 -4.29 1.88
N ILE A 92 21.25 -5.57 2.25
CA ILE A 92 21.77 -6.07 3.54
C ILE A 92 23.29 -5.85 3.68
N ASN A 93 24.06 -6.07 2.61
CA ASN A 93 25.49 -5.80 2.62
C ASN A 93 25.81 -4.30 2.77
N SER A 94 25.03 -3.43 2.10
CA SER A 94 25.12 -1.97 2.27
C SER A 94 24.89 -1.53 3.72
N ILE A 95 23.85 -2.08 4.36
CA ILE A 95 23.52 -1.82 5.76
C ILE A 95 24.68 -2.23 6.66
N LYS A 96 25.20 -3.46 6.52
CA LYS A 96 26.30 -3.97 7.34
C LYS A 96 27.61 -3.18 7.18
N ALA A 97 27.83 -2.55 6.03
CA ALA A 97 28.98 -1.69 5.77
C ALA A 97 28.79 -0.24 6.28
N SER A 98 27.59 0.12 6.71
CA SER A 98 27.24 1.48 7.11
C SER A 98 27.77 1.84 8.50
N ASN A 99 27.89 3.15 8.76
CA ASN A 99 28.32 3.64 10.07
C ASN A 99 27.27 3.45 11.18
N PHE A 100 25.98 3.35 10.85
CA PHE A 100 24.94 3.19 11.86
C PHE A 100 24.85 1.74 12.33
N PHE A 101 25.27 0.76 11.52
CA PHE A 101 25.22 -0.65 11.90
C PHE A 101 26.11 -0.97 13.11
N TRP A 102 27.39 -0.53 13.10
CA TRP A 102 28.29 -0.80 14.23
C TRP A 102 28.05 0.09 15.46
N ARG A 103 27.37 1.23 15.29
CA ARG A 103 27.14 2.22 16.36
C ARG A 103 25.90 1.96 17.18
N ASN A 104 25.01 1.08 16.73
CA ASN A 104 23.73 0.82 17.35
C ASN A 104 23.53 -0.70 17.54
N ASN A 105 22.59 -1.09 18.39
CA ASN A 105 22.20 -2.49 18.55
C ASN A 105 21.27 -2.89 17.39
N LEU A 106 21.85 -3.20 16.23
CA LEU A 106 21.12 -3.50 15.00
C LEU A 106 21.53 -4.88 14.46
N PHE A 107 20.54 -5.75 14.28
CA PHE A 107 20.67 -7.02 13.59
C PHE A 107 20.02 -6.93 12.20
N ALA A 108 20.72 -7.40 11.16
CA ALA A 108 20.24 -7.38 9.78
C ALA A 108 20.29 -8.77 9.13
N LYS A 109 19.13 -9.31 8.74
CA LYS A 109 18.95 -10.65 8.16
C LYS A 109 18.47 -10.55 6.71
N LYS A 110 19.13 -11.26 5.81
CA LYS A 110 18.62 -11.47 4.45
C LYS A 110 17.58 -12.57 4.47
N HIS A 111 16.34 -12.29 4.09
CA HIS A 111 15.28 -13.29 3.97
C HIS A 111 14.16 -12.83 3.03
N TYR A 112 13.63 -13.75 2.21
CA TYR A 112 12.42 -13.48 1.42
C TYR A 112 11.20 -13.95 2.22
N ILE A 113 10.36 -13.01 2.64
CA ILE A 113 9.22 -13.29 3.53
C ILE A 113 8.00 -13.69 2.70
N THR A 114 7.32 -14.74 3.16
CA THR A 114 6.08 -15.26 2.59
C THR A 114 5.07 -15.50 3.71
N LYS A 115 3.79 -15.67 3.35
CA LYS A 115 2.76 -16.03 4.33
C LYS A 115 3.06 -17.37 5.00
N ASP A 116 3.77 -18.29 4.32
CA ASP A 116 4.02 -19.64 4.83
C ASP A 116 5.30 -19.72 5.70
N ASN A 117 6.21 -18.75 5.62
CA ASN A 117 7.47 -18.75 6.40
C ASN A 117 7.59 -17.67 7.49
N ILE A 118 6.74 -16.64 7.49
CA ILE A 118 6.89 -15.50 8.41
C ILE A 118 6.92 -15.92 9.88
N HIS A 119 6.06 -16.85 10.27
CA HIS A 119 6.02 -17.36 11.64
C HIS A 119 7.37 -17.96 12.07
N SER A 120 7.93 -18.86 11.27
CA SER A 120 9.23 -19.49 11.60
C SER A 120 10.34 -18.45 11.62
N VAL A 121 10.33 -17.49 10.69
CA VAL A 121 11.36 -16.44 10.65
C VAL A 121 11.34 -15.61 11.92
N ILE A 122 10.15 -15.21 12.42
CA ILE A 122 10.02 -14.43 13.65
C ILE A 122 10.42 -15.26 14.87
N SER A 123 9.98 -16.53 14.96
CA SER A 123 10.33 -17.40 16.08
C SER A 123 11.83 -17.68 16.21
N GLU A 124 12.57 -17.67 15.09
CA GLU A 124 14.03 -17.83 15.09
C GLU A 124 14.81 -16.61 15.58
N LEU A 125 14.17 -15.44 15.75
CA LEU A 125 14.86 -14.21 16.17
C LEU A 125 15.16 -14.16 17.67
N ASP A 126 14.63 -15.10 18.47
CA ASP A 126 14.80 -15.16 19.93
C ASP A 126 14.44 -13.85 20.64
N VAL A 127 13.35 -13.21 20.19
CA VAL A 127 12.80 -12.00 20.82
C VAL A 127 11.61 -12.34 21.71
N PRO A 128 11.32 -11.53 22.75
CA PRO A 128 10.07 -11.63 23.48
C PRO A 128 8.86 -11.44 22.57
N ASP A 129 7.77 -12.11 22.89
CA ASP A 129 6.48 -12.01 22.20
C ASP A 129 5.91 -10.56 22.19
N GLU A 130 6.17 -9.78 23.26
CA GLU A 130 5.69 -8.40 23.45
C GLU A 130 6.76 -7.36 23.06
N ILE A 131 7.13 -7.29 21.77
CA ILE A 131 8.06 -6.26 21.27
C ILE A 131 7.42 -4.86 21.24
N GLY A 132 8.24 -3.82 21.04
CA GLY A 132 7.75 -2.44 21.04
C GLY A 132 7.15 -1.99 19.72
N LEU A 133 7.69 -2.42 18.58
CA LEU A 133 7.22 -1.99 17.27
C LEU A 133 7.46 -3.07 16.20
N PHE A 134 6.44 -3.34 15.40
CA PHE A 134 6.54 -4.15 14.18
C PHE A 134 6.13 -3.30 12.98
N SER A 135 6.96 -3.27 11.94
CA SER A 135 6.69 -2.56 10.68
C SER A 135 6.85 -3.55 9.52
N LEU A 136 5.89 -3.55 8.60
CA LEU A 136 5.88 -4.42 7.43
C LEU A 136 5.55 -3.62 6.18
N ASP A 137 6.47 -3.67 5.22
CA ASP A 137 6.34 -3.09 3.89
C ASP A 137 7.15 -3.94 2.90
N ILE A 138 6.50 -4.84 2.16
CA ILE A 138 7.13 -5.76 1.20
C ILE A 138 6.53 -5.59 -0.20
N ASP A 139 5.98 -4.41 -0.49
CA ASP A 139 5.47 -3.97 -1.79
C ASP A 139 4.46 -4.93 -2.44
N GLY A 140 3.55 -5.55 -1.69
CA GLY A 140 2.55 -6.44 -2.28
C GLY A 140 1.80 -7.35 -1.32
N ASN A 141 2.46 -8.41 -0.85
CA ASN A 141 1.82 -9.51 -0.10
C ASN A 141 1.60 -9.21 1.39
N ASP A 142 1.75 -7.95 1.80
CA ASP A 142 1.77 -7.43 3.16
C ASP A 142 0.62 -7.97 4.01
N TYR A 143 -0.61 -7.85 3.51
CA TYR A 143 -1.81 -8.33 4.20
C TYR A 143 -1.78 -9.84 4.44
N TRP A 144 -1.35 -10.63 3.45
CA TRP A 144 -1.31 -12.09 3.57
C TRP A 144 -0.24 -12.55 4.55
N VAL A 145 0.92 -11.87 4.55
CA VAL A 145 2.00 -12.11 5.50
C VAL A 145 1.56 -11.75 6.91
N LEU A 146 0.99 -10.55 7.11
CA LEU A 146 0.51 -10.13 8.42
C LEU A 146 -0.60 -11.05 8.94
N LYS A 147 -1.60 -11.37 8.10
CA LYS A 147 -2.69 -12.28 8.47
C LYS A 147 -2.15 -13.63 8.96
N SER A 148 -1.21 -14.21 8.23
CA SER A 148 -0.57 -15.47 8.63
C SER A 148 0.21 -15.34 9.95
N LEU A 149 0.97 -14.26 10.13
CA LEU A 149 1.71 -14.03 11.37
C LEU A 149 0.78 -13.92 12.58
N MET A 150 -0.31 -13.15 12.46
CA MET A 150 -1.29 -12.96 13.53
C MET A 150 -2.06 -14.26 13.86
N GLU A 151 -2.41 -15.05 12.83
CA GLU A 151 -3.15 -16.32 13.01
C GLU A 151 -2.28 -17.46 13.55
N CYS A 152 -1.03 -17.57 13.08
CA CYS A 152 -0.11 -18.64 13.48
C CYS A 152 0.66 -18.34 14.76
N ASN A 153 0.83 -17.08 15.13
CA ASN A 153 1.52 -16.67 16.35
C ASN A 153 0.68 -15.71 17.20
N PRO A 154 -0.40 -16.20 17.84
CA PRO A 154 -1.31 -15.34 18.61
C PRO A 154 -0.68 -14.69 19.85
N LYS A 155 0.54 -15.09 20.23
CA LYS A 155 1.29 -14.46 21.33
C LYS A 155 2.14 -13.29 20.86
N PHE A 156 2.47 -13.21 19.57
CA PHE A 156 3.23 -12.11 19.03
C PHE A 156 2.37 -10.85 19.05
N GLU A 157 2.57 -10.02 20.08
CA GLU A 157 1.76 -8.84 20.38
C GLU A 157 2.67 -7.59 20.44
N PRO A 158 3.22 -7.13 19.29
CA PRO A 158 3.91 -5.84 19.23
C PRO A 158 3.04 -4.72 19.82
N ALA A 159 3.64 -3.84 20.62
CA ALA A 159 2.91 -2.70 21.17
C ALA A 159 2.37 -1.77 20.07
N ILE A 160 3.14 -1.62 18.98
CA ILE A 160 2.83 -0.78 17.82
C ILE A 160 2.99 -1.63 16.56
N ILE A 161 2.04 -1.53 15.63
CA ILE A 161 2.12 -2.10 14.29
C ILE A 161 2.01 -0.96 13.26
N ILE A 162 2.94 -0.92 12.30
CA ILE A 162 2.96 0.03 11.18
C ILE A 162 2.83 -0.75 9.88
N LEU A 163 1.92 -0.32 9.02
CA LEU A 163 1.60 -1.02 7.78
C LEU A 163 1.43 -0.03 6.64
N GLU A 164 2.07 -0.32 5.51
CA GLU A 164 1.78 0.37 4.27
C GLU A 164 0.40 -0.07 3.76
N TYR A 165 -0.49 0.92 3.59
CA TYR A 165 -1.80 0.71 2.98
C TYR A 165 -1.90 1.42 1.64
N ASN A 166 -2.56 0.73 0.72
CA ASN A 166 -2.85 1.26 -0.59
C ASN A 166 -4.09 2.17 -0.51
N SER A 167 -3.85 3.48 -0.42
CA SER A 167 -4.93 4.47 -0.39
C SER A 167 -5.76 4.52 -1.67
N PHE A 168 -5.27 3.98 -2.80
CA PHE A 168 -6.06 3.93 -4.03
C PHE A 168 -7.27 2.99 -3.89
N PHE A 169 -7.26 2.00 -3.00
CA PHE A 169 -8.43 1.16 -2.73
C PHE A 169 -9.55 1.86 -1.95
N GLY A 170 -9.33 3.11 -1.53
CA GLY A 170 -10.33 3.86 -0.76
C GLY A 170 -10.51 3.36 0.67
N LYS A 171 -11.46 3.96 1.37
CA LYS A 171 -11.75 3.69 2.78
C LYS A 171 -12.84 2.64 3.02
N GLU A 172 -13.69 2.38 2.02
CA GLU A 172 -14.87 1.53 2.16
C GLU A 172 -14.56 0.05 1.92
N LEU A 173 -13.70 -0.23 0.93
CA LEU A 173 -13.38 -1.58 0.50
C LEU A 173 -12.41 -2.25 1.47
N SER A 174 -12.74 -3.46 1.92
CA SER A 174 -11.81 -4.36 2.64
C SER A 174 -11.22 -5.32 1.61
N VAL A 175 -10.11 -4.93 0.98
CA VAL A 175 -9.52 -5.64 -0.17
C VAL A 175 -8.00 -5.71 -0.08
N SER A 176 -7.43 -6.73 -0.71
CA SER A 176 -5.99 -6.86 -0.98
C SER A 176 -5.77 -7.41 -2.38
N ILE A 177 -4.59 -7.17 -2.96
CA ILE A 177 -4.19 -7.90 -4.16
C ILE A 177 -4.19 -9.42 -3.89
N PRO A 178 -4.47 -10.28 -4.89
CA PRO A 178 -4.40 -11.72 -4.70
C PRO A 178 -2.98 -12.14 -4.33
N TYR A 179 -2.86 -13.06 -3.37
CA TYR A 179 -1.57 -13.61 -2.98
C TYR A 179 -0.88 -14.27 -4.18
N LYS A 180 0.34 -13.85 -4.47
CA LYS A 180 1.25 -14.54 -5.38
C LYS A 180 2.61 -14.56 -4.71
N GLU A 181 3.13 -15.74 -4.40
CA GLU A 181 4.38 -15.86 -3.63
C GLU A 181 5.51 -15.05 -4.25
N ASN A 182 5.65 -15.09 -5.57
CA ASN A 182 6.65 -14.36 -6.34
C ASN A 182 6.15 -13.00 -6.86
N PHE A 183 5.17 -12.38 -6.19
CA PHE A 183 4.76 -11.02 -6.54
C PHE A 183 5.97 -10.09 -6.39
N THR A 184 6.14 -9.23 -7.39
CA THR A 184 7.13 -8.17 -7.36
C THR A 184 6.47 -6.94 -7.91
N TRP A 185 6.71 -5.81 -7.26
CA TRP A 185 6.31 -4.49 -7.76
C TRP A 185 7.13 -4.16 -9.01
N ASN A 186 6.62 -4.59 -10.17
CA ASN A 186 7.32 -4.58 -11.45
C ASN A 186 6.40 -4.08 -12.58
N THR A 187 6.88 -4.12 -13.83
CA THR A 187 6.17 -3.60 -15.01
C THR A 187 4.94 -4.42 -15.45
N THR A 188 4.62 -5.54 -14.81
CA THR A 188 3.45 -6.38 -15.17
C THR A 188 2.14 -5.74 -14.74
N TYR A 189 2.17 -4.99 -13.63
CA TYR A 189 1.02 -4.28 -13.08
C TYR A 189 1.35 -2.79 -12.99
N PRO A 190 0.34 -1.90 -12.99
CA PRO A 190 0.61 -0.51 -12.69
C PRO A 190 1.19 -0.38 -11.27
N PRO A 191 2.09 0.60 -11.03
CA PRO A 191 2.67 0.84 -9.71
C PRO A 191 1.66 1.06 -8.58
N THR A 192 0.41 1.39 -8.89
CA THR A 192 -0.69 1.56 -7.93
C THR A 192 -1.27 0.25 -7.42
N TYR A 193 -0.94 -0.89 -8.03
CA TYR A 193 -1.49 -2.20 -7.70
C TYR A 193 -0.56 -2.97 -6.77
N PHE A 194 -0.75 -2.76 -5.47
CA PHE A 194 0.04 -3.36 -4.40
C PHE A 194 -0.79 -3.48 -3.11
N GLY A 195 -0.33 -4.28 -2.16
CA GLY A 195 -0.78 -4.25 -0.77
C GLY A 195 -2.28 -4.48 -0.55
N ALA A 196 -2.80 -3.76 0.43
CA ALA A 196 -4.19 -3.85 0.87
C ALA A 196 -4.75 -2.49 1.29
N SER A 197 -6.08 -2.39 1.38
CA SER A 197 -6.74 -1.19 1.82
C SER A 197 -6.56 -0.96 3.33
N LEU A 198 -6.72 0.29 3.80
CA LEU A 198 -6.70 0.58 5.24
C LEU A 198 -7.77 -0.21 6.00
N ARG A 199 -8.93 -0.39 5.38
CA ARG A 199 -10.05 -1.16 5.95
C ARG A 199 -9.67 -2.63 6.17
N ALA A 200 -8.90 -3.23 5.26
CA ALA A 200 -8.42 -4.60 5.39
C ALA A 200 -7.59 -4.79 6.67
N TYR A 201 -6.63 -3.91 6.92
CA TYR A 201 -5.81 -3.95 8.13
C TYR A 201 -6.62 -3.63 9.38
N TYR A 202 -7.52 -2.65 9.31
CA TYR A 202 -8.42 -2.32 10.42
C TYR A 202 -9.26 -3.53 10.85
N ASP A 203 -9.92 -4.20 9.89
CA ASP A 203 -10.77 -5.36 10.17
C ASP A 203 -9.94 -6.53 10.74
N LEU A 204 -8.73 -6.77 10.21
CA LEU A 204 -7.83 -7.83 10.69
C LEU A 204 -7.33 -7.55 12.12
N LEU A 205 -6.73 -6.39 12.35
CA LEU A 205 -6.05 -6.06 13.60
C LEU A 205 -7.01 -5.77 14.75
N LYS A 206 -8.23 -5.31 14.46
CA LYS A 206 -9.29 -5.17 15.48
C LYS A 206 -9.60 -6.49 16.18
N ASN A 207 -9.61 -7.60 15.44
CA ASN A 207 -9.84 -8.93 16.00
C ASN A 207 -8.64 -9.45 16.82
N HIS A 208 -7.48 -8.80 16.71
CA HIS A 208 -6.26 -9.09 17.45
C HIS A 208 -5.96 -8.04 18.53
N GLY A 209 -6.97 -7.26 18.95
CA GLY A 209 -6.83 -6.37 20.10
C GLY A 209 -6.14 -5.03 19.81
N TYR A 210 -6.00 -4.64 18.55
CA TYR A 210 -5.40 -3.35 18.18
C TYR A 210 -6.43 -2.27 17.87
N VAL A 211 -6.04 -1.03 18.09
CA VAL A 211 -6.78 0.17 17.66
C VAL A 211 -5.97 0.98 16.66
N LEU A 212 -6.65 1.53 15.66
CA LEU A 212 -6.07 2.45 14.69
C LEU A 212 -5.90 3.84 15.32
N ILE A 213 -4.68 4.35 15.37
CA ILE A 213 -4.37 5.69 15.89
C ILE A 213 -4.40 6.73 14.75
N GLY A 214 -4.10 6.30 13.52
CA GLY A 214 -4.32 7.06 12.29
C GLY A 214 -3.30 6.71 11.21
N SER A 215 -3.07 7.61 10.27
CA SER A 215 -2.11 7.43 9.18
C SER A 215 -1.33 8.70 8.89
N THR A 216 -0.21 8.55 8.18
CA THR A 216 0.54 9.69 7.63
C THR A 216 -0.35 10.58 6.75
N MET A 217 -0.03 11.88 6.67
CA MET A 217 -0.70 12.81 5.76
C MET A 217 -0.40 12.52 4.30
N ALA A 218 0.72 11.86 4.01
CA ALA A 218 1.04 11.38 2.67
C ALA A 218 0.10 10.26 2.18
N GLY A 219 -0.53 9.52 3.11
CA GLY A 219 -1.52 8.48 2.79
C GLY A 219 -0.90 7.13 2.39
N ASN A 220 0.24 6.77 3.00
CA ASN A 220 0.95 5.51 2.77
C ASN A 220 1.00 4.62 4.02
N ASN A 221 1.31 5.14 5.22
CA ASN A 221 1.51 4.32 6.42
C ASN A 221 0.42 4.52 7.47
N ALA A 222 -0.11 3.42 8.03
CA ALA A 222 -1.10 3.40 9.09
C ALA A 222 -0.50 2.86 10.41
N PHE A 223 -0.95 3.41 11.54
CA PHE A 223 -0.41 3.14 12.86
C PHE A 223 -1.45 2.51 13.77
N PHE A 224 -1.16 1.32 14.25
CA PHE A 224 -1.99 0.56 15.16
C PHE A 224 -1.29 0.37 16.50
N VAL A 225 -2.03 0.43 17.60
CA VAL A 225 -1.51 0.22 18.95
C VAL A 225 -2.34 -0.85 19.66
N HIS A 226 -1.66 -1.77 20.33
CA HIS A 226 -2.33 -2.83 21.09
C HIS A 226 -3.10 -2.24 22.28
N ASN A 227 -4.32 -2.73 22.56
CA ASN A 227 -5.19 -2.19 23.61
C ASN A 227 -4.57 -2.26 25.00
N ASN A 228 -3.79 -3.32 25.28
CA ASN A 228 -3.09 -3.46 26.56
C ASN A 228 -2.06 -2.34 26.80
N VAL A 229 -1.52 -1.77 25.73
CA VAL A 229 -0.56 -0.67 25.76
C VAL A 229 -1.27 0.68 25.71
N ASN A 230 -2.26 0.84 24.83
CA ASN A 230 -2.98 2.10 24.67
C ASN A 230 -3.80 2.47 25.93
N GLN A 231 -4.56 1.51 26.49
CA GLN A 231 -5.46 1.71 27.64
C GLN A 231 -6.34 2.98 27.53
N GLY A 232 -6.73 3.37 26.31
CA GLY A 232 -7.52 4.56 26.04
C GLY A 232 -6.78 5.90 26.17
N LYS A 233 -5.45 5.91 26.29
CA LYS A 233 -4.64 7.14 26.37
C LYS A 233 -4.66 7.90 25.04
N LEU A 234 -4.43 7.20 23.93
CA LEU A 234 -4.56 7.74 22.58
C LEU A 234 -5.97 7.44 22.04
N GLU A 235 -6.51 8.40 21.31
CA GLU A 235 -7.83 8.28 20.68
C GLU A 235 -7.79 7.23 19.56
N ALA A 236 -8.68 6.25 19.63
CA ALA A 236 -8.87 5.27 18.56
C ALA A 236 -9.75 5.89 17.46
N LEU A 237 -9.27 5.85 16.22
CA LEU A 237 -9.94 6.40 15.05
C LEU A 237 -10.69 5.32 14.26
N SER A 238 -11.76 5.74 13.60
CA SER A 238 -12.38 4.94 12.54
C SER A 238 -11.57 5.01 11.24
N VAL A 239 -11.84 4.11 10.31
CA VAL A 239 -11.20 4.11 8.97
C VAL A 239 -11.49 5.43 8.26
N GLU A 240 -12.69 6.00 8.40
CA GLU A 240 -13.08 7.26 7.76
C GLU A 240 -12.30 8.46 8.32
N GLN A 241 -11.97 8.44 9.61
CA GLN A 241 -11.19 9.49 10.26
C GLN A 241 -9.69 9.37 9.95
N ALA A 242 -9.19 8.15 9.88
CA ALA A 242 -7.78 7.87 9.65
C ALA A 242 -7.37 7.93 8.17
N TYR A 243 -8.24 7.50 7.25
CA TYR A 243 -7.92 7.39 5.83
C TYR A 243 -7.46 8.73 5.22
N ARG A 244 -6.38 8.67 4.45
CA ARG A 244 -5.89 9.77 3.62
C ARG A 244 -5.69 9.27 2.20
N ARG A 245 -5.97 10.14 1.22
CA ARG A 245 -5.61 9.87 -0.18
C ARG A 245 -4.11 10.09 -0.35
N ALA A 246 -3.46 9.26 -1.17
CA ALA A 246 -2.09 9.48 -1.57
C ALA A 246 -1.87 10.90 -2.11
N LEU A 247 -0.88 11.59 -1.55
CA LEU A 247 -0.40 12.89 -2.06
C LEU A 247 0.85 12.74 -2.94
N PHE A 248 1.41 11.53 -2.99
CA PHE A 248 2.54 11.16 -3.82
C PHE A 248 2.09 10.61 -5.18
N ASN A 249 3.06 10.44 -6.09
CA ASN A 249 2.82 9.84 -7.39
C ASN A 249 3.76 8.65 -7.57
N LEU A 250 3.17 7.51 -7.91
CA LEU A 250 3.88 6.27 -8.25
C LEU A 250 4.13 6.14 -9.76
N MET A 251 3.56 7.04 -10.55
CA MET A 251 3.78 7.15 -12.00
C MET A 251 3.74 8.61 -12.43
N PRO A 252 4.31 8.95 -13.61
CA PRO A 252 4.14 10.28 -14.19
C PRO A 252 2.66 10.60 -14.41
N CYS A 253 2.23 11.77 -13.92
CA CYS A 253 0.85 12.26 -14.06
C CYS A 253 0.86 13.65 -14.69
N TYR A 254 -0.01 13.87 -15.69
CA TYR A 254 -0.04 15.11 -16.47
C TYR A 254 -1.32 15.93 -16.23
N THR A 255 -2.24 15.41 -15.41
CA THR A 255 -3.48 16.11 -15.05
C THR A 255 -3.36 16.84 -13.71
N LYS A 256 -4.36 17.71 -13.44
CA LYS A 256 -4.46 18.45 -12.18
C LYS A 256 -4.84 17.55 -11.00
N ASP A 257 -5.64 16.51 -11.23
CA ASP A 257 -6.00 15.52 -10.20
C ASP A 257 -5.21 14.22 -10.40
N LYS A 258 -3.95 14.27 -9.98
CA LYS A 258 -2.99 13.18 -10.14
C LYS A 258 -3.41 11.90 -9.42
N PHE A 259 -4.15 11.99 -8.32
CA PHE A 259 -4.65 10.81 -7.63
C PHE A 259 -5.69 10.09 -8.49
N VAL A 260 -6.64 10.84 -9.06
CA VAL A 260 -7.65 10.29 -9.96
C VAL A 260 -7.01 9.66 -11.20
N GLU A 261 -5.99 10.29 -11.77
CA GLU A 261 -5.23 9.73 -12.90
C GLU A 261 -4.58 8.39 -12.56
N GLN A 262 -3.90 8.30 -11.42
CA GLN A 262 -3.31 7.07 -10.91
C GLN A 262 -4.37 6.01 -10.62
N LEU A 263 -5.47 6.39 -9.98
CA LEU A 263 -6.55 5.48 -9.62
C LEU A 263 -7.16 4.78 -10.84
N LYS A 264 -7.23 5.46 -11.99
CA LYS A 264 -7.73 4.88 -13.25
C LYS A 264 -6.93 3.67 -13.70
N SER A 265 -5.64 3.57 -13.35
CA SER A 265 -4.81 2.41 -13.69
C SER A 265 -5.24 1.12 -12.96
N LEU A 266 -5.97 1.24 -11.85
CA LEU A 266 -6.48 0.08 -11.11
C LEU A 266 -7.76 -0.52 -11.68
N ARG A 267 -8.40 0.15 -12.66
CA ARG A 267 -9.64 -0.33 -13.24
C ARG A 267 -9.43 -1.72 -13.85
N TYR A 268 -10.42 -2.58 -13.63
CA TYR A 268 -10.55 -3.96 -14.08
C TYR A 268 -9.52 -4.93 -13.54
N LEU A 269 -8.56 -4.47 -12.74
CA LEU A 269 -7.67 -5.37 -12.01
C LEU A 269 -8.46 -6.13 -10.95
N GLN A 270 -8.11 -7.41 -10.82
CA GLN A 270 -8.70 -8.29 -9.85
C GLN A 270 -8.06 -8.06 -8.48
N VAL A 271 -8.85 -7.90 -7.44
CA VAL A 271 -8.46 -7.94 -6.03
C VAL A 271 -9.22 -9.06 -5.33
N ILE A 272 -8.92 -9.32 -4.07
CA ILE A 272 -9.72 -10.21 -3.22
C ILE A 272 -10.55 -9.35 -2.27
N ASN A 273 -11.86 -9.54 -2.28
CA ASN A 273 -12.74 -9.02 -1.24
C ASN A 273 -12.56 -9.86 0.01
N LEU A 274 -12.07 -9.25 1.08
CA LEU A 274 -11.69 -9.97 2.30
C LEU A 274 -12.88 -10.30 3.20
N LYS A 275 -14.08 -9.77 2.91
CA LYS A 275 -15.30 -10.10 3.65
C LYS A 275 -15.82 -11.51 3.33
N ASP A 276 -15.69 -11.93 2.08
CA ASP A 276 -16.16 -13.23 1.56
C ASP A 276 -15.04 -14.07 0.91
N ASN A 277 -13.83 -13.53 0.89
CA ASN A 277 -12.64 -14.10 0.26
C ASN A 277 -12.84 -14.44 -1.23
N GLN A 278 -13.70 -13.69 -1.92
CA GLN A 278 -13.95 -13.87 -3.34
C GLN A 278 -13.17 -12.86 -4.19
N PRO A 279 -12.79 -13.23 -5.44
CA PRO A 279 -12.29 -12.28 -6.40
C PRO A 279 -13.29 -11.14 -6.66
N LEU A 280 -12.81 -9.90 -6.62
CA LEU A 280 -13.54 -8.69 -6.98
C LEU A 280 -12.77 -7.97 -8.08
N ARG A 281 -13.44 -7.50 -9.13
CA ARG A 281 -12.82 -6.65 -10.15
C ARG A 281 -13.19 -5.20 -9.91
N LEU A 282 -12.18 -4.34 -9.85
CA LEU A 282 -12.38 -2.92 -9.58
C LEU A 282 -13.02 -2.24 -10.79
N THR A 283 -14.24 -1.71 -10.69
CA THR A 283 -14.89 -1.02 -11.84
C THR A 283 -14.60 0.48 -11.86
N GLY A 284 -14.24 1.07 -10.71
CA GLY A 284 -14.00 2.50 -10.53
C GLY A 284 -15.02 3.16 -9.59
N THR A 285 -16.29 2.74 -9.61
CA THR A 285 -17.34 3.23 -8.69
C THR A 285 -17.07 2.93 -7.22
N GLU A 286 -16.42 1.80 -6.93
CA GLU A 286 -16.18 1.34 -5.57
C GLU A 286 -15.03 2.09 -4.88
N LEU A 287 -14.19 2.76 -5.66
CA LEU A 287 -12.94 3.41 -5.22
C LEU A 287 -13.13 4.88 -4.84
N THR A 288 -14.30 5.45 -5.17
CA THR A 288 -14.55 6.89 -5.06
C THR A 288 -15.96 7.13 -4.54
N SER A 289 -16.14 7.08 -3.22
CA SER A 289 -17.41 7.47 -2.60
C SER A 289 -17.81 8.94 -2.87
N ASN A 290 -17.00 9.74 -3.58
CA ASN A 290 -17.25 11.16 -3.89
C ASN A 290 -16.61 11.66 -5.20
N THR A 291 -16.24 10.80 -6.14
CA THR A 291 -15.67 11.27 -7.42
C THR A 291 -16.20 10.38 -8.51
N VAL A 292 -17.19 10.85 -9.27
CA VAL A 292 -17.65 10.16 -10.47
C VAL A 292 -16.48 10.13 -11.44
N LEU A 293 -15.71 9.06 -11.37
CA LEU A 293 -14.79 8.65 -12.40
C LEU A 293 -15.70 8.35 -13.59
N GLU A 294 -15.66 9.17 -14.65
CA GLU A 294 -16.40 8.89 -15.88
C GLU A 294 -16.10 7.43 -16.30
N GLU A 295 -17.14 6.62 -16.18
CA GLU A 295 -17.14 5.22 -16.58
C GLU A 295 -17.48 5.17 -18.06
N PHE A 296 -16.77 4.34 -18.82
CA PHE A 296 -17.37 3.85 -20.05
C PHE A 296 -18.28 2.71 -19.62
N ASN A 297 -19.58 2.95 -19.51
CA ASN A 297 -20.57 1.92 -19.19
C ASN A 297 -21.28 1.41 -20.44
N CYS A 298 -21.16 2.16 -21.53
CA CYS A 298 -21.84 1.92 -22.78
C CYS A 298 -20.99 2.38 -23.96
N ILE A 299 -21.33 1.88 -25.14
CA ILE A 299 -20.68 2.18 -26.42
C ILE A 299 -20.52 3.69 -26.61
N LYS A 300 -21.56 4.49 -26.29
CA LYS A 300 -21.57 5.95 -26.48
C LYS A 300 -20.41 6.66 -25.78
N ASP A 301 -19.89 6.09 -24.70
CA ASP A 301 -18.81 6.70 -23.95
C ASP A 301 -17.49 6.65 -24.74
N PHE A 302 -17.33 5.68 -25.66
CA PHE A 302 -16.18 5.59 -26.56
C PHE A 302 -16.32 6.49 -27.79
N LEU A 303 -17.55 6.78 -28.22
CA LEU A 303 -17.82 7.51 -29.46
C LEU A 303 -17.43 8.99 -29.39
N VAL A 304 -17.08 9.51 -28.21
CA VAL A 304 -16.53 10.85 -28.03
C VAL A 304 -15.06 10.96 -28.45
N TYR A 305 -14.36 9.83 -28.63
CA TYR A 305 -12.96 9.78 -29.04
C TYR A 305 -12.82 9.33 -30.49
N GLU A 306 -11.84 9.86 -31.21
CA GLU A 306 -11.58 9.52 -32.62
C GLU A 306 -10.25 8.76 -32.78
N ASP A 307 -10.15 8.01 -33.88
CA ASP A 307 -8.94 7.38 -34.39
C ASP A 307 -8.09 6.64 -33.33
N ILE A 308 -6.85 7.07 -33.16
CA ILE A 308 -5.86 6.49 -32.24
C ILE A 308 -6.35 6.58 -30.80
N GLN A 309 -7.00 7.69 -30.42
CA GLN A 309 -7.44 7.89 -29.05
C GLN A 309 -8.62 6.98 -28.71
N PHE A 310 -9.54 6.79 -29.67
CA PHE A 310 -10.58 5.77 -29.56
C PHE A 310 -9.98 4.38 -29.37
N LEU A 311 -9.04 3.98 -30.23
CA LEU A 311 -8.47 2.62 -30.19
C LEU A 311 -7.72 2.35 -28.89
N LYS A 312 -6.92 3.31 -28.41
CA LYS A 312 -6.25 3.20 -27.10
C LYS A 312 -7.26 3.05 -25.97
N ASN A 313 -8.34 3.83 -25.98
CA ASN A 313 -9.37 3.74 -24.95
C ASN A 313 -10.13 2.40 -25.03
N ALA A 314 -10.42 1.90 -26.23
CA ALA A 314 -11.04 0.60 -26.45
C ALA A 314 -10.17 -0.54 -25.93
N TYR A 315 -8.88 -0.57 -26.25
CA TYR A 315 -7.94 -1.61 -25.78
C TYR A 315 -7.70 -1.54 -24.27
N ARG A 316 -7.49 -0.35 -23.72
CA ARG A 316 -7.33 -0.18 -22.27
C ARG A 316 -8.56 -0.66 -21.52
N TYR A 317 -9.75 -0.37 -22.04
CA TYR A 317 -11.00 -0.72 -21.38
C TYR A 317 -11.36 -2.20 -21.56
N LEU A 318 -11.32 -2.72 -22.80
CA LEU A 318 -11.77 -4.08 -23.11
C LEU A 318 -10.71 -5.13 -22.83
N LEU A 319 -9.43 -4.79 -23.02
CA LEU A 319 -8.29 -5.72 -22.95
C LEU A 319 -7.26 -5.39 -21.85
N CYS A 320 -7.45 -4.32 -21.08
CA CYS A 320 -6.58 -3.95 -19.96
C CYS A 320 -5.09 -3.72 -20.34
N ARG A 321 -4.82 -3.32 -21.59
CA ARG A 321 -3.47 -3.00 -22.09
C ARG A 321 -3.52 -1.96 -23.20
N GLU A 322 -2.36 -1.46 -23.61
CA GLU A 322 -2.24 -0.69 -24.86
C GLU A 322 -2.35 -1.62 -26.09
N PRO A 323 -2.87 -1.12 -27.22
CA PRO A 323 -2.67 -1.78 -28.50
C PRO A 323 -1.18 -1.75 -28.89
N ASP A 324 -0.70 -2.84 -29.47
CA ASP A 324 0.59 -2.94 -30.13
C ASP A 324 0.55 -2.37 -31.55
N GLU A 325 1.70 -2.34 -32.21
CA GLU A 325 1.80 -1.80 -33.57
C GLU A 325 0.94 -2.58 -34.59
N ASN A 326 0.82 -3.89 -34.46
CA ASN A 326 0.02 -4.72 -35.39
C ASN A 326 -1.47 -4.40 -35.25
N GLU A 327 -1.93 -4.14 -34.03
CA GLU A 327 -3.32 -3.84 -33.72
C GLU A 327 -3.71 -2.43 -34.19
N PHE A 328 -2.80 -1.46 -34.10
CA PHE A 328 -2.96 -0.18 -34.78
C PHE A 328 -3.04 -0.35 -36.30
N GLN A 329 -2.14 -1.15 -36.90
CA GLN A 329 -2.15 -1.40 -38.34
C GLN A 329 -3.41 -2.14 -38.81
N ASN A 330 -4.04 -2.92 -37.93
CA ASN A 330 -5.27 -3.63 -38.26
C ASN A 330 -6.49 -2.71 -38.20
N PHE A 331 -6.72 -2.01 -37.09
CA PHE A 331 -7.98 -1.31 -36.84
C PHE A 331 -8.01 0.16 -37.29
N LEU A 332 -6.86 0.85 -37.32
CA LEU A 332 -6.82 2.26 -37.71
C LEU A 332 -7.21 2.49 -39.18
N PRO A 333 -6.78 1.67 -40.16
CA PRO A 333 -7.25 1.79 -41.54
C PRO A 333 -8.74 1.53 -41.70
N GLN A 334 -9.33 0.64 -40.88
CA GLN A 334 -10.76 0.34 -40.91
C GLN A 334 -11.60 1.55 -40.45
N LEU A 335 -11.16 2.22 -39.38
CA LEU A 335 -11.77 3.49 -38.93
C LEU A 335 -11.73 4.56 -40.02
N ASN A 336 -10.59 4.71 -40.69
CA ASN A 336 -10.42 5.66 -41.80
C ASN A 336 -11.29 5.33 -43.03
N GLN A 337 -11.66 4.06 -43.20
CA GLN A 337 -12.56 3.58 -44.26
C GLN A 337 -14.04 3.68 -43.87
N GLY A 338 -14.35 4.19 -42.67
CA GLY A 338 -15.70 4.40 -42.20
C GLY A 338 -16.36 3.20 -41.52
N VAL A 339 -15.58 2.20 -41.09
CA VAL A 339 -16.11 1.11 -40.25
C VAL A 339 -16.61 1.72 -38.93
N PRO A 340 -17.85 1.40 -38.50
CA PRO A 340 -18.41 1.91 -37.26
C PRO A 340 -17.53 1.54 -36.05
N ARG A 341 -17.31 2.49 -35.15
CA ARG A 341 -16.54 2.28 -33.91
C ARG A 341 -17.16 1.20 -33.03
N GLU A 342 -18.47 1.04 -33.10
CA GLU A 342 -19.24 0.02 -32.41
C GLU A 342 -18.85 -1.39 -32.85
N GLU A 343 -18.58 -1.58 -34.14
CA GLU A 343 -18.12 -2.85 -34.71
C GLU A 343 -16.68 -3.16 -34.28
N ILE A 344 -15.83 -2.13 -34.19
CA ILE A 344 -14.46 -2.27 -33.67
C ILE A 344 -14.47 -2.65 -32.18
N LEU A 345 -15.32 -2.01 -31.36
CA LEU A 345 -15.50 -2.38 -29.96
C LEU A 345 -15.99 -3.82 -29.81
N HIS A 346 -16.93 -4.25 -30.67
CA HIS A 346 -17.42 -5.63 -30.70
C HIS A 346 -16.29 -6.61 -31.01
N ALA A 347 -15.53 -6.38 -32.08
CA ALA A 347 -14.43 -7.24 -32.50
C ALA A 347 -13.35 -7.38 -31.41
N ILE A 348 -12.98 -6.28 -30.74
CA ILE A 348 -12.01 -6.30 -29.64
C ILE A 348 -12.59 -7.08 -28.45
N ARG A 349 -13.83 -6.79 -28.06
CA ARG A 349 -14.47 -7.38 -26.89
C ARG A 349 -14.67 -8.89 -27.01
N PHE A 350 -15.08 -9.37 -28.18
CA PHE A 350 -15.37 -10.79 -28.42
C PHE A 350 -14.20 -11.54 -29.06
N SER A 351 -13.01 -10.93 -29.12
CA SER A 351 -11.76 -11.63 -29.45
C SER A 351 -11.44 -12.73 -28.42
N GLU A 352 -10.51 -13.63 -28.76
CA GLU A 352 -10.08 -14.68 -27.81
C GLU A 352 -9.54 -14.08 -26.50
N GLU A 353 -8.79 -12.98 -26.60
CA GLU A 353 -8.28 -12.24 -25.44
C GLU A 353 -9.42 -11.53 -24.69
N GLY A 354 -10.30 -10.85 -25.42
CA GLY A 354 -11.46 -10.16 -24.85
C GLY A 354 -12.41 -11.12 -24.13
N ASN A 355 -12.58 -12.36 -24.60
CA ASN A 355 -13.37 -13.38 -23.94
C ASN A 355 -12.72 -13.91 -22.66
N LYS A 356 -11.38 -13.97 -22.59
CA LYS A 356 -10.67 -14.31 -21.34
C LYS A 356 -10.84 -13.22 -20.29
N ILE A 357 -10.87 -11.95 -20.71
CA ILE A 357 -11.02 -10.81 -19.81
C ILE A 357 -12.49 -10.62 -19.44
N ASN A 358 -13.43 -10.75 -20.36
CA ASN A 358 -14.88 -10.73 -20.13
C ASN A 358 -15.43 -9.44 -19.48
N VAL A 359 -14.96 -8.27 -19.93
CA VAL A 359 -15.51 -6.95 -19.51
C VAL A 359 -16.98 -6.80 -19.92
N ILE A 360 -17.84 -6.09 -19.20
CA ILE A 360 -19.24 -5.89 -19.62
C ILE A 360 -19.43 -4.46 -20.11
N LEU A 361 -19.89 -4.31 -21.35
CA LEU A 361 -20.48 -3.08 -21.87
C LEU A 361 -21.99 -3.28 -21.96
N LEU A 362 -22.76 -2.46 -21.25
CA LEU A 362 -24.20 -2.71 -21.01
C LEU A 362 -25.03 -2.82 -22.29
N ASP A 363 -24.61 -2.13 -23.33
CA ASP A 363 -25.27 -2.04 -24.63
C ASP A 363 -24.54 -2.79 -25.75
N LEU A 364 -23.47 -3.54 -25.45
CA LEU A 364 -22.72 -4.34 -26.43
C LEU A 364 -22.97 -5.85 -26.23
N LYS A 365 -23.73 -6.47 -27.14
CA LYS A 365 -24.08 -7.90 -27.11
C LYS A 365 -23.36 -8.67 -28.22
N GLU A 366 -23.07 -9.93 -27.94
CA GLU A 366 -22.36 -10.84 -28.86
C GLU A 366 -23.04 -10.95 -30.24
N GLN A 367 -24.38 -10.89 -30.28
CA GLN A 367 -25.16 -11.01 -31.52
C GLN A 367 -25.35 -9.71 -32.30
N MET A 368 -24.72 -8.58 -31.90
CA MET A 368 -25.03 -7.27 -32.48
C MET A 368 -24.60 -7.07 -33.93
N PHE A 369 -23.57 -7.77 -34.39
CA PHE A 369 -22.97 -7.62 -35.72
C PHE A 369 -22.80 -8.97 -36.44
N VAL A 370 -23.57 -9.98 -36.01
CA VAL A 370 -23.58 -11.35 -36.57
C VAL A 370 -24.66 -11.50 -37.62
#